data_AF-A0A0V1D4P8-F1
#
_entry.id   AF-A0A0V1D4P8-F1
#
_cell.length_a   1.000
_cell.length_b   1.000
_cell.length_c   1.000
_cell.angle_alpha   90.00
_cell.angle_beta   90.00
_cell.angle_gamma   90.00
#
_symmetry.space_group_name_H-M   'P 1'
#
loop_
_entity.id
_entity.type
_entity.pdbx_description
1 polymer ?
#
loop_
_entity_poly.entity_id
_entity_poly.type
_entity_poly.pdbx_seq_one_letter_code
_entity_poly.pdbx_strand_id
1 'polypeptide(L)'
;MAEFIKLRLVTNRRGGTSLVYEGRAYKLRYTGKRVKNWGCSKDKKGCKGGVTTNLDVTAVIRRTPHGDDCPVDEHTAYRMEKRAILKKRSAEEAKTIPQIYDEEAAVASAEPSTSGQFPFFREVRNAMYSQRANRFPRLPRDHQDLVLGPEFTRTKSVKTFLLTQKEQGVMETLVNQLLSRNSVAGSIRQKNNKYAKKQRRVMIYIGEYTSGRRTLERFLEALIYLTPQPI
;
A
#
# COMPACT_ATOMS: atom_id res chain seq x y z
N MET A 1 -25.45 18.99 -21.57
CA MET A 1 -24.84 18.44 -20.33
C MET A 1 -23.80 19.44 -19.84
N ALA A 2 -23.99 20.05 -18.66
CA ALA A 2 -23.00 20.98 -18.13
C ALA A 2 -21.74 20.20 -17.74
N GLU A 3 -20.63 20.43 -18.45
CA GLU A 3 -19.32 19.95 -18.01
C GLU A 3 -19.03 20.57 -16.64
N PHE A 4 -19.15 19.77 -15.58
CA PHE A 4 -18.75 20.18 -14.26
C PHE A 4 -17.26 20.53 -14.30
N ILE A 5 -16.93 21.81 -14.13
CA ILE A 5 -15.56 22.30 -13.98
C ILE A 5 -14.93 21.54 -12.79
N LYS A 6 -14.07 20.57 -13.10
CA LYS A 6 -13.51 19.66 -12.09
C LYS A 6 -12.27 20.27 -11.44
N LEU A 7 -12.49 21.14 -10.47
CA LEU A 7 -11.42 21.66 -9.61
C LEU A 7 -11.06 20.64 -8.54
N ARG A 8 -9.77 20.30 -8.43
CA ARG A 8 -9.31 19.36 -7.40
C ARG A 8 -8.17 19.95 -6.57
N LEU A 9 -8.42 20.08 -5.27
CA LEU A 9 -7.43 20.49 -4.30
C LEU A 9 -6.58 19.31 -3.84
N VAL A 10 -5.27 19.55 -3.77
CA VAL A 10 -4.28 18.60 -3.30
C VAL A 10 -3.42 19.27 -2.25
N THR A 11 -3.47 18.77 -1.02
CA THR A 11 -2.62 19.25 0.09
C THR A 11 -1.45 18.29 0.29
N ASN A 12 -0.23 18.84 0.28
CA ASN A 12 0.99 18.07 0.50
C ASN A 12 1.27 17.92 2.01
N ARG A 13 2.23 17.05 2.37
CA ARG A 13 2.58 16.80 3.79
C ARG A 13 3.26 17.99 4.48
N ARG A 14 3.78 18.95 3.70
CA ARG A 14 4.48 20.16 4.18
C ARG A 14 3.53 21.38 4.23
N GLY A 15 2.21 21.16 4.26
CA GLY A 15 1.19 22.21 4.32
C GLY A 15 0.94 22.97 3.01
N GLY A 16 1.72 22.73 1.96
CA GLY A 16 1.51 23.37 0.65
C GLY A 16 0.24 22.86 -0.03
N THR A 17 -0.56 23.79 -0.58
CA THR A 17 -1.80 23.49 -1.29
C THR A 17 -1.62 23.71 -2.78
N SER A 18 -2.14 22.78 -3.58
CA SER A 18 -2.12 22.83 -5.03
C SER A 18 -3.50 22.58 -5.61
N LEU A 19 -3.76 23.16 -6.78
CA LEU A 19 -4.98 23.02 -7.54
C LEU A 19 -4.68 22.30 -8.85
N VAL A 20 -5.49 21.31 -9.20
CA VAL A 20 -5.50 20.70 -10.54
C VAL A 20 -6.73 21.20 -11.29
N TYR A 21 -6.49 21.75 -12.48
CA TYR A 21 -7.51 22.30 -13.37
C TYR A 21 -7.05 22.20 -14.83
N GLU A 22 -7.92 21.72 -15.73
CA GLU A 22 -7.65 21.60 -17.18
C GLU A 22 -6.30 20.94 -17.50
N GLY A 23 -6.02 19.78 -16.88
CA GLY A 23 -4.76 19.04 -17.13
C GLY A 23 -3.49 19.76 -16.64
N ARG A 24 -3.62 20.84 -15.86
CA ARG A 24 -2.50 21.60 -15.31
C ARG A 24 -2.52 21.64 -13.80
N ALA A 25 -1.33 21.68 -13.21
CA ALA A 25 -1.13 21.84 -11.78
C ALA A 25 -0.72 23.28 -11.45
N TYR A 26 -1.36 23.84 -10.41
CA TYR A 26 -1.13 25.17 -9.90
C TYR A 26 -0.80 25.13 -8.41
N LYS A 27 0.03 26.07 -7.94
CA LYS A 27 0.39 26.25 -6.53
C LYS A 27 -0.34 27.46 -5.98
N LEU A 28 -0.86 27.35 -4.76
CA LEU A 28 -1.41 28.51 -4.07
C LEU A 28 -0.33 29.58 -3.89
N ARG A 29 -0.62 30.81 -4.29
CA ARG A 29 0.27 31.97 -4.08
C ARG A 29 -0.12 32.74 -2.84
N TYR A 30 -1.36 33.17 -2.79
CA TYR A 30 -1.94 33.88 -1.67
C TYR A 30 -3.46 33.74 -1.66
N THR A 31 -4.02 33.91 -0.47
CA THR A 31 -5.47 33.96 -0.25
C THR A 31 -5.85 35.42 0.00
N GLY A 32 -6.65 36.00 -0.88
CA GLY A 32 -7.22 37.33 -0.68
C GLY A 32 -8.53 37.28 0.12
N LYS A 33 -9.16 38.43 0.34
CA LYS A 33 -10.39 38.53 1.14
C LYS A 33 -11.57 37.73 0.59
N ARG A 34 -11.66 37.56 -0.74
CA ARG A 34 -12.79 36.86 -1.41
C ARG A 34 -12.36 35.84 -2.45
N VAL A 35 -11.05 35.72 -2.71
CA VAL A 35 -10.51 34.91 -3.81
C VAL A 35 -9.22 34.22 -3.41
N LYS A 36 -8.90 33.12 -4.09
CA LYS A 36 -7.59 32.46 -4.02
C LYS A 36 -6.88 32.58 -5.35
N ASN A 37 -5.61 32.94 -5.29
CA ASN A 37 -4.77 33.08 -6.49
C ASN A 37 -3.77 31.93 -6.58
N TRP A 38 -3.74 31.32 -7.76
CA TRP A 38 -3.00 30.12 -8.07
C TRP A 38 -2.02 30.39 -9.21
N GLY A 39 -0.74 30.15 -9.00
CA GLY A 39 0.28 30.27 -10.04
C GLY A 39 0.57 28.92 -10.67
N CYS A 40 0.92 28.90 -11.95
CA CYS A 40 1.37 27.68 -12.63
C CYS A 40 2.50 27.00 -11.84
N SER A 41 2.45 25.68 -11.72
CA SER A 41 3.51 24.92 -11.06
C SER A 41 4.86 24.98 -11.77
N LYS A 42 4.86 25.36 -13.06
CA LYS A 42 6.04 25.61 -13.89
C LYS A 42 6.50 27.08 -13.83
N ASP A 43 6.13 27.81 -12.78
CA ASP A 43 6.57 29.19 -12.53
C ASP A 43 8.09 29.36 -12.56
N LYS A 44 8.82 28.40 -11.97
CA LYS A 44 10.29 28.39 -12.00
C LYS A 44 10.88 28.13 -13.39
N LYS A 45 10.06 27.69 -14.36
CA LYS A 45 10.43 27.53 -15.76
C LYS A 45 9.98 28.73 -16.62
N GLY A 46 9.68 29.87 -15.99
CA GLY A 46 9.28 31.10 -16.67
C GLY A 46 7.77 31.26 -16.92
N CYS A 47 6.94 30.26 -16.58
CA CYS A 47 5.51 30.37 -16.82
C CYS A 47 4.82 31.34 -15.86
N LYS A 48 4.17 32.37 -16.41
CA LYS A 48 3.35 33.34 -15.64
C LYS A 48 1.86 33.00 -15.62
N GLY A 49 1.47 31.85 -16.19
CA GLY A 49 0.09 31.39 -16.21
C GLY A 49 -0.46 31.15 -14.80
N GLY A 50 -1.78 31.28 -14.65
CA GLY A 50 -2.39 31.29 -13.34
C GLY A 50 -3.92 31.23 -13.41
N VAL A 51 -4.52 30.99 -12.25
CA VAL A 51 -5.97 30.90 -12.10
C VAL A 51 -6.36 31.60 -10.81
N THR A 52 -7.49 32.30 -10.82
CA THR A 52 -8.12 32.84 -9.62
C THR A 52 -9.44 32.12 -9.40
N THR A 53 -9.66 31.61 -8.19
CA THR A 53 -10.90 30.94 -7.80
C THR A 53 -11.59 31.68 -6.66
N ASN A 54 -12.84 31.36 -6.38
CA ASN A 54 -13.47 31.72 -5.11
C ASN A 54 -12.76 31.03 -3.92
N LEU A 55 -13.09 31.45 -2.68
CA LEU A 55 -12.46 30.93 -1.46
C LEU A 55 -12.60 29.41 -1.30
N ASP A 56 -13.78 28.87 -1.64
CA ASP A 56 -14.10 27.45 -1.52
C ASP A 56 -13.60 26.62 -2.71
N VAL A 57 -13.00 27.27 -3.72
CA VAL A 57 -12.39 26.61 -4.89
C VAL A 57 -13.41 25.76 -5.65
N THR A 58 -14.65 26.23 -5.75
CA THR A 58 -15.74 25.60 -6.48
C THR A 58 -15.89 26.16 -7.90
N ALA A 59 -15.42 27.39 -8.14
CA ALA A 59 -15.47 28.02 -9.46
C ALA A 59 -14.18 28.80 -9.78
N VAL A 60 -13.84 28.83 -11.07
CA VAL A 60 -12.78 29.67 -11.62
C VAL A 60 -13.37 31.04 -11.99
N ILE A 61 -12.80 32.11 -11.44
CA ILE A 61 -13.23 33.50 -11.65
C ILE A 61 -12.41 34.16 -12.76
N ARG A 62 -11.09 33.93 -12.77
CA ARG A 62 -10.17 34.49 -13.79
C ARG A 62 -9.12 33.49 -14.17
N ARG A 63 -8.67 33.57 -15.42
CA ARG A 63 -7.55 32.78 -15.95
C ARG A 63 -6.49 33.74 -16.48
N THR A 64 -5.25 33.51 -16.10
CA THR A 64 -4.08 34.13 -16.72
C THR A 64 -3.52 33.13 -17.73
N PRO A 65 -3.45 33.48 -19.02
CA PRO A 65 -3.00 32.57 -20.05
C PRO A 65 -1.57 32.09 -19.78
N HIS A 66 -1.28 30.89 -20.23
CA HIS A 66 0.08 30.35 -20.23
C HIS A 66 0.77 30.78 -21.52
N GLY A 67 2.08 31.04 -21.46
CA GLY A 67 2.88 31.19 -22.67
C GLY A 67 3.09 29.85 -23.38
N ASP A 68 3.51 29.92 -24.65
CA ASP A 68 3.67 28.76 -25.54
C ASP A 68 4.65 27.71 -24.99
N ASP A 69 5.67 28.15 -24.26
CA ASP A 69 6.68 27.28 -23.60
C ASP A 69 6.13 26.47 -22.42
N CYS A 70 4.86 26.64 -22.07
CA CYS A 70 4.21 25.92 -20.99
C CYS A 70 3.09 25.02 -21.52
N PRO A 71 3.40 23.84 -22.10
CA PRO A 71 2.39 22.89 -22.51
C PRO A 71 1.69 22.25 -21.30
N VAL A 72 0.49 21.72 -21.54
CA VAL A 72 -0.28 20.94 -20.58
C VAL A 72 0.57 19.75 -20.11
N ASP A 73 0.52 19.43 -18.82
CA ASP A 73 1.24 18.29 -18.23
C ASP A 73 0.23 17.32 -17.62
N GLU A 74 -0.41 16.59 -18.52
CA GLU A 74 -1.50 15.67 -18.18
C GLU A 74 -1.04 14.59 -17.21
N HIS A 75 0.17 14.06 -17.38
CA HIS A 75 0.71 13.01 -16.50
C HIS A 75 0.86 13.51 -15.06
N THR A 76 1.43 14.70 -14.85
CA THR A 76 1.53 15.29 -13.50
C THR A 76 0.14 15.63 -12.94
N ALA A 77 -0.74 16.21 -13.76
CA ALA A 77 -2.10 16.51 -13.36
C ALA A 77 -2.85 15.25 -12.93
N TYR A 78 -2.85 14.19 -13.75
CA TYR A 78 -3.45 12.89 -13.45
C TYR A 78 -2.95 12.30 -12.13
N ARG A 79 -1.62 12.30 -11.91
CA ARG A 79 -1.04 11.78 -10.67
C ARG A 79 -1.51 12.56 -9.44
N MET A 80 -1.59 13.88 -9.53
CA MET A 80 -2.12 14.72 -8.45
C MET A 80 -3.61 14.49 -8.25
N GLU A 81 -4.34 14.32 -9.34
CA GLU A 81 -5.77 14.06 -9.37
C GLU A 81 -6.15 12.78 -8.63
N LYS A 82 -5.41 11.69 -8.89
CA LYS A 82 -5.57 10.40 -8.20
C LYS A 82 -5.21 10.49 -6.74
N ARG A 83 -4.15 11.23 -6.40
CA ARG A 83 -3.78 11.48 -5.00
C ARG A 83 -4.88 12.22 -4.23
N ALA A 84 -5.55 13.18 -4.86
CA ALA A 84 -6.67 13.90 -4.28
C ALA A 84 -7.83 12.96 -3.92
N ILE A 85 -8.21 12.07 -4.86
CA ILE A 85 -9.28 11.08 -4.64
C ILE A 85 -8.94 10.17 -3.47
N LEU A 86 -7.74 9.59 -3.50
CA LEU A 86 -7.30 8.67 -2.45
C LEU A 86 -7.33 9.34 -1.07
N LYS A 87 -6.91 10.61 -1.00
CA LYS A 87 -6.94 11.37 0.25
C LYS A 87 -8.35 11.65 0.76
N LYS A 88 -9.29 11.97 -0.14
CA LYS A 88 -10.71 12.13 0.23
C LYS A 88 -11.28 10.83 0.79
N ARG A 89 -11.07 9.71 0.10
CA ARG A 89 -11.49 8.37 0.55
C ARG A 89 -10.86 7.97 1.89
N SER A 90 -9.60 8.37 2.15
CA SER A 90 -8.96 8.09 3.43
C SER A 90 -9.42 9.00 4.58
N ALA A 91 -10.08 10.11 4.26
CA ALA A 91 -10.61 11.06 5.24
C ALA A 91 -12.07 10.77 5.59
N GLU A 92 -12.79 10.04 4.74
CA GLU A 92 -14.01 9.35 5.14
C GLU A 92 -13.67 8.42 6.31
N GLU A 93 -14.45 8.49 7.38
CA GLU A 93 -14.23 7.67 8.57
C GLU A 93 -14.19 6.21 8.13
N ALA A 94 -13.05 5.56 8.33
CA ALA A 94 -12.86 4.20 7.90
C ALA A 94 -13.80 3.33 8.74
N LYS A 95 -14.95 2.97 8.15
CA LYS A 95 -15.87 2.02 8.77
C LYS A 95 -15.06 0.81 9.16
N THR A 96 -15.10 0.47 10.44
CA THR A 96 -14.42 -0.71 10.96
C THR A 96 -15.03 -1.94 10.28
N ILE A 97 -14.26 -3.02 10.13
CA ILE A 97 -14.79 -4.27 9.56
C ILE A 97 -16.10 -4.73 10.22
N PRO A 98 -16.28 -4.64 11.56
CA PRO A 98 -17.58 -4.85 12.20
C PRO A 98 -18.70 -3.96 11.64
N GLN A 99 -18.48 -2.64 11.54
CA GLN A 99 -19.49 -1.70 11.04
C GLN A 99 -19.88 -1.97 9.59
N ILE A 100 -18.91 -2.31 8.73
CA ILE A 100 -19.20 -2.69 7.34
C ILE A 100 -20.06 -3.96 7.32
N TYR A 101 -19.71 -4.96 8.13
CA TYR A 101 -20.47 -6.21 8.20
C TYR A 101 -21.91 -5.98 8.69
N ASP A 102 -22.09 -5.17 9.73
CA ASP A 102 -23.41 -4.91 10.31
C ASP A 102 -24.29 -4.09 9.35
N GLU A 103 -23.72 -3.13 8.61
CA GLU A 103 -24.43 -2.41 7.55
C GLU A 103 -24.85 -3.32 6.40
N GLU A 104 -23.94 -4.15 5.89
CA GLU A 104 -24.23 -5.10 4.80
C GLU A 104 -25.27 -6.16 5.24
N ALA A 105 -25.15 -6.66 6.47
CA ALA A 105 -26.14 -7.59 7.03
C ALA A 105 -27.51 -6.93 7.21
N ALA A 106 -27.57 -5.65 7.61
CA ALA A 106 -28.82 -4.91 7.72
C ALA A 106 -29.46 -4.65 6.34
N VAL A 107 -28.66 -4.31 5.32
CA VAL A 107 -29.12 -4.14 3.94
C VAL A 107 -29.66 -5.47 3.39
N ALA A 108 -28.94 -6.57 3.59
CA ALA A 108 -29.39 -7.90 3.14
C ALA A 108 -30.63 -8.39 3.90
N SER A 109 -30.77 -8.08 5.19
CA SER A 109 -31.95 -8.45 6.00
C SER A 109 -33.21 -7.64 5.64
N ALA A 110 -33.06 -6.49 4.99
CA ALA A 110 -34.17 -5.70 4.48
C ALA A 110 -34.85 -6.36 3.27
N GLU A 111 -34.20 -7.32 2.60
CA GLU A 111 -34.85 -8.14 1.59
C GLU A 111 -35.73 -9.22 2.26
N PRO A 112 -37.05 -9.28 1.97
CA PRO A 112 -37.97 -10.23 2.62
C PRO A 112 -37.57 -11.70 2.46
N SER A 113 -36.81 -12.01 1.40
CA SER A 113 -36.31 -13.36 1.10
C SER A 113 -35.07 -13.78 1.89
N THR A 114 -34.44 -12.87 2.64
CA THR A 114 -33.17 -13.10 3.37
C THR A 114 -33.20 -12.57 4.80
N SER A 115 -34.36 -12.07 5.23
CA SER A 115 -34.62 -11.59 6.59
C SER A 115 -34.36 -12.69 7.62
N GLY A 116 -33.30 -12.52 8.42
CA GLY A 116 -32.96 -13.40 9.56
C GLY A 116 -31.74 -14.31 9.41
N GLN A 117 -30.95 -14.21 8.34
CA GLN A 117 -29.94 -15.24 8.01
C GLN A 117 -28.47 -14.91 8.30
N PHE A 118 -28.17 -13.75 8.90
CA PHE A 118 -26.78 -13.34 9.14
C PHE A 118 -26.33 -13.56 10.60
N PRO A 119 -25.28 -14.37 10.85
CA PRO A 119 -24.69 -14.50 12.19
C PRO A 119 -24.00 -13.19 12.61
N PHE A 120 -23.78 -13.00 13.91
CA PHE A 120 -23.07 -11.80 14.38
C PHE A 120 -21.60 -11.82 13.91
N PHE A 121 -21.03 -10.64 13.63
CA PHE A 121 -19.64 -10.53 13.17
C PHE A 121 -18.63 -11.25 14.10
N ARG A 122 -18.90 -11.30 15.41
CA ARG A 122 -18.08 -12.03 16.39
C ARG A 122 -18.05 -13.54 16.11
N GLU A 123 -19.17 -14.13 15.72
CA GLU A 123 -19.31 -15.56 15.45
C GLU A 123 -18.56 -15.96 14.18
N VAL A 124 -18.74 -15.17 13.11
CA VAL A 124 -17.99 -15.33 11.85
C VAL A 124 -16.49 -15.27 12.09
N ARG A 125 -16.07 -14.28 12.90
CA ARG A 125 -14.66 -14.11 13.26
C ARG A 125 -14.12 -15.32 14.02
N ASN A 126 -14.85 -15.78 15.05
CA ASN A 126 -14.46 -16.95 15.84
C ASN A 126 -14.34 -18.21 14.97
N ALA A 127 -15.33 -18.47 14.11
CA ALA A 127 -15.32 -19.61 13.19
C ALA A 127 -14.10 -19.56 12.24
N MET A 128 -13.80 -18.39 11.68
CA MET A 128 -12.65 -18.19 10.80
C MET A 128 -11.31 -18.46 11.53
N TYR A 129 -11.13 -17.94 12.74
CA TYR A 129 -9.89 -18.17 13.50
C TYR A 129 -9.75 -19.63 13.97
N SER A 130 -10.84 -20.28 14.37
CA SER A 130 -10.82 -21.71 14.72
C SER A 130 -10.46 -22.58 13.52
N GLN A 131 -11.03 -22.31 12.34
CA GLN A 131 -10.66 -23.01 11.09
C GLN A 131 -9.19 -22.82 10.73
N ARG A 132 -8.64 -21.62 10.95
CA ARG A 132 -7.20 -21.36 10.74
C ARG A 132 -6.32 -22.12 11.73
N ALA A 133 -6.71 -22.18 13.01
CA ALA A 133 -5.99 -22.92 14.03
C ALA A 133 -5.99 -24.44 13.76
N ASN A 134 -7.07 -24.97 13.20
CA ASN A 134 -7.15 -26.38 12.80
C ASN A 134 -6.29 -26.68 11.57
N ARG A 135 -6.22 -25.76 10.60
CA ARG A 135 -5.41 -25.91 9.38
C ARG A 135 -3.91 -25.72 9.63
N PHE A 136 -3.56 -24.90 10.62
CA PHE A 136 -2.19 -24.63 11.03
C PHE A 136 -2.07 -24.87 12.54
N PRO A 137 -1.76 -26.11 12.95
CA PRO A 137 -1.50 -26.42 14.35
C PRO A 137 -0.45 -25.47 14.90
N ARG A 138 -0.63 -25.04 16.15
CA ARG A 138 0.37 -24.22 16.83
C ARG A 138 1.68 -25.00 16.89
N LEU A 139 2.79 -24.31 16.62
CA LEU A 139 4.11 -24.89 16.78
C LEU A 139 4.27 -25.42 18.22
N PRO A 140 4.96 -26.58 18.40
CA PRO A 140 5.24 -27.08 19.73
C PRO A 140 5.93 -26.01 20.58
N ARG A 141 5.54 -25.89 21.85
CA ARG A 141 6.09 -24.86 22.75
C ARG A 141 7.51 -25.19 23.17
N ASP A 142 7.85 -26.48 23.24
CA ASP A 142 9.15 -26.96 23.65
C ASP A 142 9.88 -27.66 22.49
N HIS A 143 11.20 -27.54 22.49
CA HIS A 143 12.08 -28.14 21.49
C HIS A 143 12.04 -29.67 21.50
N GLN A 144 11.65 -30.28 22.62
CA GLN A 144 11.54 -31.73 22.80
C GLN A 144 10.30 -32.31 22.11
N ASP A 145 9.28 -31.48 21.89
CA ASP A 145 8.03 -31.87 21.22
C ASP A 145 8.12 -31.71 19.69
N LEU A 146 9.26 -31.24 19.17
CA LEU A 146 9.49 -31.04 17.74
C LEU A 146 9.90 -32.37 17.09
N VAL A 147 8.90 -33.16 16.68
CA VAL A 147 9.12 -34.40 15.92
C VAL A 147 9.36 -34.05 14.45
N LEU A 148 10.64 -34.01 14.04
CA LEU A 148 11.03 -33.87 12.64
C LEU A 148 10.91 -35.23 11.93
N GLY A 149 10.28 -35.25 10.75
CA GLY A 149 10.18 -36.46 9.94
C GLY A 149 11.56 -37.01 9.52
N PRO A 150 11.69 -38.34 9.27
CA PRO A 150 12.97 -38.99 8.92
C PRO A 150 13.72 -38.34 7.75
N GLU A 151 12.98 -37.73 6.83
CA GLU A 151 13.47 -36.98 5.68
C GLU A 151 14.22 -35.69 6.05
N PHE A 152 13.97 -35.12 7.23
CA PHE A 152 14.61 -33.90 7.73
C PHE A 152 15.76 -34.17 8.71
N THR A 153 15.98 -35.43 9.11
CA THR A 153 17.03 -35.82 10.05
C THR A 153 18.27 -36.41 9.37
N ARG A 154 18.24 -36.56 8.04
CA ARG A 154 19.29 -37.17 7.22
C ARG A 154 19.87 -36.19 6.20
N THR A 155 21.20 -36.12 6.11
CA THR A 155 21.88 -35.37 5.05
C THR A 155 21.72 -36.06 3.69
N LYS A 156 22.05 -35.37 2.60
CA LYS A 156 22.12 -35.95 1.23
C LYS A 156 23.08 -37.14 1.13
N SER A 157 23.98 -37.31 2.10
CA SER A 157 24.90 -38.45 2.22
C SER A 157 24.37 -39.54 3.18
N VAL A 158 23.07 -39.52 3.51
CA VAL A 158 22.38 -40.48 4.41
C VAL A 158 22.89 -40.47 5.86
N LYS A 159 23.68 -39.47 6.24
CA LYS A 159 24.23 -39.34 7.59
C LYS A 159 23.20 -38.65 8.49
N THR A 160 22.94 -39.21 9.66
CA THR A 160 22.04 -38.65 10.68
C THR A 160 22.64 -37.37 11.25
N PHE A 161 21.89 -36.26 11.24
CA PHE A 161 22.41 -34.92 11.58
C PHE A 161 21.98 -34.38 12.95
N LEU A 162 21.22 -35.12 13.76
CA LEU A 162 20.81 -34.63 15.09
C LEU A 162 21.80 -35.00 16.21
N LEU A 163 22.83 -34.14 16.32
CA LEU A 163 23.38 -33.48 17.53
C LEU A 163 23.39 -34.23 18.88
N THR A 164 24.52 -34.86 19.20
CA THR A 164 24.95 -35.11 20.59
C THR A 164 25.39 -33.80 21.26
N GLN A 165 24.99 -33.59 22.53
CA GLN A 165 25.20 -32.40 23.38
C GLN A 165 26.59 -31.70 23.34
N LYS A 166 27.64 -32.39 22.88
CA LYS A 166 29.02 -31.88 22.83
C LYS A 166 29.23 -30.74 21.83
N GLU A 167 28.39 -30.59 20.80
CA GLU A 167 28.57 -29.57 19.75
C GLU A 167 27.75 -28.28 19.98
N GLN A 168 26.89 -28.24 21.01
CA GLN A 168 26.08 -27.06 21.35
C GLN A 168 26.90 -25.87 21.85
N GLY A 169 27.93 -26.10 22.67
CA GLY A 169 28.80 -25.01 23.17
C GLY A 169 29.61 -24.34 22.05
N VAL A 170 29.94 -25.07 20.99
CA VAL A 170 30.65 -24.55 19.81
C VAL A 170 29.72 -23.66 18.98
N MET A 171 28.46 -24.05 18.82
CA MET A 171 27.42 -23.25 18.16
C MET A 171 27.09 -21.97 18.92
N GLU A 172 26.97 -22.00 20.26
CA GLU A 172 26.76 -20.77 21.05
C GLU A 172 27.97 -19.83 21.00
N THR A 173 29.19 -20.38 21.02
CA THR A 173 30.41 -19.57 20.91
C THR A 173 30.52 -18.92 19.52
N LEU A 174 30.14 -19.64 18.45
CA LEU A 174 30.08 -19.11 17.09
C LEU A 174 28.96 -18.08 16.90
N VAL A 175 27.79 -18.31 17.51
CA VAL A 175 26.66 -17.35 17.49
C VAL A 175 27.05 -16.07 18.23
N ASN A 176 27.69 -16.18 19.39
CA ASN A 176 28.16 -15.01 20.16
C ASN A 176 29.31 -14.27 19.46
N GLN A 177 30.21 -14.97 18.76
CA GLN A 177 31.22 -14.34 17.89
C GLN A 177 30.61 -13.67 16.65
N LEU A 178 29.56 -14.24 16.05
CA LEU A 178 28.82 -13.67 14.91
C LEU A 178 27.98 -12.45 15.30
N LEU A 179 27.42 -12.43 16.51
CA LEU A 179 26.67 -11.31 17.07
C LEU A 179 27.59 -10.18 17.57
N SER A 180 28.81 -10.51 18.01
CA SER A 180 29.82 -9.56 18.51
C SER A 180 30.59 -8.81 17.41
N ARG A 181 30.85 -9.44 16.25
CA ARG A 181 31.50 -8.76 15.12
C ARG A 181 30.47 -8.06 14.23
N ASN A 182 30.74 -6.80 13.88
CA ASN A 182 30.01 -5.86 13.00
C ASN A 182 29.59 -6.37 11.58
N SER A 183 29.07 -7.59 11.46
CA SER A 183 28.56 -8.25 10.24
C SER A 183 27.06 -8.00 10.00
N VAL A 184 26.35 -7.56 11.05
CA VAL A 184 24.91 -7.31 11.06
C VAL A 184 24.53 -6.12 10.18
N ALA A 185 25.33 -5.05 10.14
CA ALA A 185 25.05 -3.88 9.29
C ALA A 185 25.12 -4.20 7.79
N GLY A 186 26.11 -5.00 7.35
CA GLY A 186 26.25 -5.45 5.97
C GLY A 186 25.13 -6.40 5.55
N SER A 187 24.77 -7.35 6.42
CA SER A 187 23.68 -8.31 6.20
C SER A 187 22.30 -7.65 6.19
N ILE A 188 22.06 -6.65 7.05
CA ILE A 188 20.84 -5.83 7.03
C ILE A 188 20.79 -4.99 5.76
N ARG A 189 21.90 -4.37 5.34
CA ARG A 189 21.97 -3.59 4.09
C ARG A 189 21.73 -4.46 2.86
N GLN A 190 22.26 -5.68 2.83
CA GLN A 190 22.04 -6.65 1.76
C GLN A 190 20.60 -7.19 1.74
N LYS A 191 20.03 -7.51 2.91
CA LYS A 191 18.61 -7.90 3.06
C LYS A 191 17.67 -6.78 2.62
N ASN A 192 17.93 -5.53 3.03
CA ASN A 192 17.17 -4.34 2.62
C ASN A 192 17.28 -4.08 1.12
N ASN A 193 18.46 -4.29 0.52
CA ASN A 193 18.65 -4.14 -0.93
C ASN A 193 17.92 -5.25 -1.70
N LYS A 194 17.94 -6.50 -1.22
CA LYS A 194 17.17 -7.63 -1.79
C LYS A 194 15.66 -7.39 -1.67
N TYR A 195 15.20 -6.86 -0.54
CA TYR A 195 13.82 -6.45 -0.32
C TYR A 195 13.39 -5.31 -1.26
N ALA A 196 14.20 -4.26 -1.37
CA ALA A 196 13.94 -3.14 -2.28
C ALA A 196 13.88 -3.59 -3.76
N LYS A 197 14.76 -4.51 -4.18
CA LYS A 197 14.72 -5.11 -5.53
C LYS A 197 13.44 -5.93 -5.76
N LYS A 198 12.97 -6.67 -4.77
CA LYS A 198 11.69 -7.41 -4.83
C LYS A 198 10.50 -6.45 -4.93
N GLN A 199 10.49 -5.39 -4.11
CA GLN A 199 9.45 -4.35 -4.15
C GLN A 199 9.35 -3.69 -5.54
N ARG A 200 10.49 -3.41 -6.18
CA ARG A 200 10.52 -2.89 -7.57
C ARG A 200 9.90 -3.87 -8.58
N ARG A 201 10.16 -5.18 -8.47
CA ARG A 201 9.57 -6.19 -9.37
C ARG A 201 8.07 -6.34 -9.18
N VAL A 202 7.61 -6.33 -7.93
CA VAL A 202 6.17 -6.33 -7.61
C VAL A 202 5.48 -5.12 -8.24
N MET A 203 6.11 -3.95 -8.14
CA MET A 203 5.61 -2.72 -8.77
C MET A 203 5.51 -2.81 -10.30
N ILE A 204 6.48 -3.46 -10.96
CA ILE A 204 6.45 -3.71 -12.41
C ILE A 204 5.30 -4.64 -12.77
N TYR A 205 5.14 -5.75 -12.06
CA TYR A 205 4.07 -6.73 -12.34
C TYR A 205 2.68 -6.17 -12.09
N ILE A 206 2.52 -5.32 -11.07
CA ILE A 206 1.27 -4.59 -10.84
C ILE A 206 1.00 -3.61 -12.00
N GLY A 207 2.02 -2.91 -12.51
CA GLY A 207 1.88 -2.03 -13.68
C GLY A 207 1.49 -2.78 -14.95
N GLU A 208 2.02 -3.98 -15.16
CA GLU A 208 1.69 -4.83 -16.31
C GLU A 208 0.28 -5.43 -16.21
N TYR A 209 -0.13 -5.87 -15.03
CA TYR A 209 -1.51 -6.33 -14.78
C TYR A 209 -2.53 -5.20 -14.98
N THR A 210 -2.27 -4.02 -14.39
CA THR A 210 -3.18 -2.88 -14.51
C THR A 210 -3.23 -2.27 -15.91
N SER A 211 -2.22 -2.50 -16.75
CA SER A 211 -2.23 -2.12 -18.17
C SER A 211 -2.79 -3.21 -19.10
N GLY A 212 -3.30 -4.32 -18.56
CA GLY A 212 -3.87 -5.42 -19.34
C GLY A 212 -2.83 -6.24 -20.12
N ARG A 213 -1.54 -5.96 -19.96
CA ARG A 213 -0.43 -6.67 -20.61
C ARG A 213 -0.13 -8.03 -19.97
N ARG A 214 -0.77 -8.33 -18.85
CA ARG A 214 -0.59 -9.59 -18.12
C ARG A 214 -1.93 -10.05 -17.55
N THR A 215 -2.25 -11.33 -17.72
CA THR A 215 -3.47 -11.96 -17.16
C THR A 215 -3.36 -12.13 -15.65
N LEU A 216 -4.51 -12.27 -14.97
CA LEU A 216 -4.59 -12.46 -13.52
C LEU A 216 -3.77 -13.68 -13.05
N GLU A 217 -3.85 -14.79 -13.77
CA GLU A 217 -3.10 -16.01 -13.46
C GLU A 217 -1.59 -15.79 -13.53
N ARG A 218 -1.10 -15.17 -14.62
CA ARG A 218 0.33 -14.83 -14.80
C ARG A 218 0.82 -13.81 -13.78
N PHE A 219 -0.06 -12.95 -13.28
CA PHE A 219 0.24 -12.01 -12.20
C PHE A 219 0.39 -12.73 -10.85
N LEU A 220 -0.56 -13.61 -10.51
CA LEU A 220 -0.52 -14.38 -9.27
C LEU A 220 0.67 -15.35 -9.22
N GLU A 221 0.95 -16.05 -10.32
CA GLU A 221 2.12 -16.91 -10.47
C GLU A 221 3.42 -16.13 -10.23
N ALA A 222 3.56 -14.96 -10.84
CA ALA A 222 4.74 -14.12 -10.68
C ALA A 222 4.91 -13.55 -9.25
N LEU A 223 3.82 -13.41 -8.49
CA LEU A 223 3.86 -12.97 -7.10
C LEU A 223 4.27 -14.09 -6.14
N ILE A 224 3.83 -15.33 -6.38
CA ILE A 224 4.14 -16.50 -5.56
C ILE A 224 5.66 -16.74 -5.49
N TYR A 225 6.38 -16.55 -6.58
CA TYR A 225 7.85 -16.67 -6.61
C TYR A 225 8.62 -15.51 -5.94
N LEU A 226 7.94 -14.39 -5.63
CA LEU A 226 8.58 -13.19 -5.08
C LEU A 226 8.40 -13.03 -3.56
N THR A 227 7.33 -13.54 -2.99
CA THR A 227 7.03 -13.47 -1.55
C THR A 227 7.72 -14.60 -0.79
N PRO A 228 8.71 -14.34 0.08
CA PRO A 228 9.18 -15.36 1.01
C PRO A 228 8.14 -15.56 2.12
N GLN A 229 8.06 -16.78 2.66
CA GLN A 229 7.34 -17.04 3.91
C GLN A 229 7.85 -16.08 5.01
N PRO A 230 6.95 -15.51 5.83
CA PRO A 230 7.37 -14.65 6.93
C PRO A 230 8.21 -15.46 7.92
N ILE A 231 9.36 -14.88 8.30
CA ILE A 231 10.21 -15.33 9.41
C ILE A 231 9.55 -14.87 10.71
#